data_AF-A0A916WAX1-F1
#
_entry.id   AF-A0A916WAX1-F1
#
_cell.length_a   1.000
_cell.length_b   1.000
_cell.length_c   1.000
_cell.angle_alpha   90.00
_cell.angle_beta   90.00
_cell.angle_gamma   90.00
#
_symmetry.space_group_name_H-M   'P 1'
#
loop_
_entity.id
_entity.type
_entity.pdbx_description
1 polymer ?
#
loop_
_entity_poly.entity_id
_entity_poly.type
_entity_poly.pdbx_seq_one_letter_code
_entity_poly.pdbx_strand_id
1 'polypeptide(L)'
;MSKWFLLNFVLLIVIVWNVVGHYSFPRLPVHIVFGVIGALIFLYNWTRNAVFETIRNVRSRKTKVALARFSRKVVTIHRWTGNIALLAIVIHGLLVISTYGFSLNNIKMVVGVLALIGLTLQILTGWLRLYKPTINLRYIHLYNGMMLFFLILVHILM
;
A
#
# COMPACT_ATOMS: atom_id res chain seq x y z
N MET A 1 0.30 17.55 10.47
CA MET A 1 0.35 16.17 9.92
C MET A 1 0.95 16.26 8.52
N SER A 2 1.84 15.34 8.13
CA SER A 2 2.34 15.32 6.74
C SER A 2 1.19 15.30 5.74
N LYS A 3 1.30 16.07 4.65
CA LYS A 3 0.35 16.08 3.51
C LYS A 3 0.03 14.67 3.02
N TRP A 4 1.01 13.79 3.13
CA TRP A 4 0.92 12.37 2.83
C TRP A 4 -0.07 11.59 3.70
N PHE A 5 -0.16 11.87 4.99
CA PHE A 5 -1.17 11.25 5.86
C PHE A 5 -2.59 11.58 5.37
N LEU A 6 -2.82 12.84 4.99
CA LEU A 6 -4.10 13.28 4.44
C LEU A 6 -4.42 12.55 3.13
N LEU A 7 -3.46 12.41 2.21
CA LEU A 7 -3.66 11.67 0.96
C LEU A 7 -4.05 10.19 1.20
N ASN A 8 -3.41 9.53 2.17
CA ASN A 8 -3.78 8.15 2.53
C ASN A 8 -5.17 8.07 3.17
N PHE A 9 -5.55 9.06 3.97
CA PHE A 9 -6.90 9.14 4.52
C PHE A 9 -7.95 9.36 3.44
N VAL A 10 -7.66 10.20 2.44
CA VAL A 10 -8.53 10.37 1.26
C VAL A 10 -8.66 9.07 0.49
N LEU A 11 -7.56 8.35 0.25
CA LEU A 11 -7.62 7.04 -0.43
C LEU A 11 -8.44 6.03 0.38
N LEU A 12 -8.35 6.03 1.70
CA LEU A 12 -9.19 5.20 2.55
C LEU A 12 -10.67 5.52 2.37
N ILE A 13 -11.05 6.81 2.37
CA ILE A 13 -12.43 7.24 2.12
C ILE A 13 -12.89 6.77 0.74
N VAL A 14 -12.06 6.92 -0.30
CA VAL A 14 -12.38 6.48 -1.66
C VAL A 14 -12.62 4.97 -1.72
N ILE A 15 -11.80 4.16 -1.04
CA ILE A 15 -11.99 2.70 -0.96
C ILE A 15 -13.33 2.38 -0.30
N VAL A 16 -13.59 2.96 0.87
CA VAL A 16 -14.84 2.71 1.63
C VAL A 16 -16.06 3.15 0.82
N TRP A 17 -16.00 4.33 0.22
CA TRP A 17 -17.06 4.87 -0.63
C TRP A 17 -17.33 3.96 -1.83
N ASN A 18 -16.29 3.52 -2.54
CA ASN A 18 -16.44 2.65 -3.70
C ASN A 18 -17.06 1.30 -3.32
N VAL A 19 -16.59 0.69 -2.23
CA VAL A 19 -17.11 -0.60 -1.75
C VAL A 19 -18.57 -0.48 -1.31
N VAL A 20 -18.91 0.52 -0.50
CA VAL A 20 -20.28 0.70 0.03
C VAL A 20 -21.25 1.16 -1.05
N GLY A 21 -20.80 1.99 -2.00
CA GLY A 21 -21.65 2.55 -3.05
C GLY A 21 -21.98 1.59 -4.19
N HIS A 22 -21.07 0.66 -4.53
CA HIS A 22 -21.26 -0.25 -5.67
C HIS A 22 -21.59 -1.68 -5.27
N TYR A 23 -21.37 -2.07 -4.01
CA TYR A 23 -21.59 -3.44 -3.56
C TYR A 23 -22.46 -3.49 -2.32
N SER A 24 -23.43 -4.40 -2.33
CA SER A 24 -24.31 -4.67 -1.19
C SER A 24 -23.74 -5.80 -0.33
N PHE A 25 -23.53 -5.55 0.96
CA PHE A 25 -23.29 -6.62 1.93
C PHE A 25 -24.57 -7.48 2.10
N PRO A 26 -24.45 -8.81 2.23
CA PRO A 26 -23.22 -9.60 2.36
C PRO A 26 -22.62 -10.10 1.03
N ARG A 27 -23.16 -9.74 -0.14
CA ARG A 27 -22.78 -10.31 -1.44
C ARG A 27 -21.58 -9.60 -2.09
N LEU A 28 -20.54 -9.31 -1.32
CA LEU A 28 -19.31 -8.73 -1.87
C LEU A 28 -18.54 -9.82 -2.66
N PRO A 29 -18.23 -9.64 -3.95
CA PRO A 29 -17.49 -10.64 -4.71
C PRO A 29 -16.12 -10.92 -4.09
N VAL A 30 -15.72 -12.19 -4.06
CA VAL A 30 -14.47 -12.62 -3.39
C VAL A 30 -13.23 -11.91 -3.94
N HIS A 31 -13.17 -11.66 -5.26
CA HIS A 31 -12.07 -10.90 -5.84
C HIS A 31 -11.97 -9.48 -5.26
N ILE A 32 -13.09 -8.81 -5.00
CA ILE A 32 -13.11 -7.47 -4.38
C ILE A 32 -12.63 -7.55 -2.92
N VAL A 33 -13.02 -8.58 -2.18
CA VAL A 33 -12.55 -8.80 -0.79
C VAL A 33 -11.02 -8.82 -0.74
N PHE A 34 -10.37 -9.61 -1.60
CA PHE A 34 -8.90 -9.67 -1.66
C PHE A 34 -8.27 -8.34 -2.10
N GLY A 35 -8.91 -7.63 -3.04
CA GLY A 35 -8.47 -6.29 -3.45
C GLY A 35 -8.50 -5.28 -2.30
N VAL A 36 -9.59 -5.25 -1.54
CA VAL A 36 -9.76 -4.36 -0.38
C VAL A 36 -8.75 -4.72 0.72
N ILE A 37 -8.58 -6.01 1.05
CA ILE A 37 -7.59 -6.45 2.04
C ILE A 37 -6.18 -5.99 1.62
N GLY A 38 -5.79 -6.21 0.36
CA GLY A 38 -4.51 -5.77 -0.16
C GLY A 38 -4.32 -4.24 -0.06
N ALA A 39 -5.33 -3.47 -0.42
CA ALA A 39 -5.30 -2.01 -0.34
C ALA A 39 -5.20 -1.49 1.11
N LEU A 40 -5.93 -2.09 2.06
CA LEU A 40 -5.88 -1.71 3.47
C LEU A 40 -4.51 -2.02 4.10
N ILE A 41 -3.91 -3.17 3.77
CA ILE A 41 -2.57 -3.51 4.23
C ILE A 41 -1.51 -2.57 3.61
N PHE A 42 -1.69 -2.17 2.35
CA PHE A 42 -0.87 -1.13 1.73
C PHE A 42 -0.98 0.22 2.46
N LEU A 43 -2.20 0.65 2.83
CA LEU A 43 -2.43 1.89 3.58
C LEU A 43 -1.82 1.85 4.98
N TYR A 44 -1.94 0.72 5.70
CA TYR A 44 -1.28 0.52 7.00
C TYR A 44 0.22 0.83 6.92
N ASN A 45 0.86 0.38 5.85
CA ASN A 45 2.29 0.53 5.64
C ASN A 45 2.78 1.98 5.47
N TRP A 46 1.88 2.91 5.18
CA TRP A 46 2.19 4.33 5.03
C TRP A 46 2.20 5.14 6.33
N THR A 47 1.65 4.59 7.42
CA THR A 47 1.61 5.24 8.74
C THR A 47 3.00 5.55 9.32
N ARG A 48 4.07 4.94 8.78
CA ARG A 48 5.45 5.16 9.24
C ARG A 48 5.98 6.58 9.00
N ASN A 49 5.55 7.25 7.93
CA ASN A 49 6.02 8.61 7.66
C ASN A 49 5.61 9.58 8.78
N ALA A 50 4.40 9.40 9.30
CA ALA A 50 3.92 10.14 10.47
C ALA A 50 4.75 9.81 11.72
N VAL A 51 5.08 8.54 11.96
CA VAL A 51 5.91 8.14 13.12
C VAL A 51 7.31 8.80 13.06
N PHE A 52 7.97 8.81 11.89
CA PHE A 52 9.27 9.45 11.75
C PHE A 52 9.22 10.97 11.90
N GLU A 53 8.17 11.62 11.40
CA GLU A 53 7.93 13.04 11.60
C GLU A 53 7.77 13.36 13.10
N THR A 54 6.98 12.57 13.83
CA THR A 54 6.81 12.71 15.28
C THR A 54 8.12 12.53 16.04
N ILE A 55 8.95 11.54 15.68
CA ILE A 55 10.27 11.32 16.29
C ILE A 55 11.19 12.54 16.12
N ARG A 56 11.16 13.21 14.96
CA ARG A 56 12.01 14.38 14.68
C ARG A 56 11.59 15.60 15.51
N ASN A 57 10.29 15.79 15.69
CA ASN A 57 9.73 17.00 16.30
C ASN A 57 9.51 16.90 17.82
N VAL A 58 9.56 15.70 18.42
CA VAL A 58 9.38 15.55 19.87
C VAL A 58 10.59 16.10 20.65
N ARG A 59 10.33 16.96 21.63
CA ARG A 59 11.36 17.59 22.49
C ARG A 59 11.94 16.61 23.51
N SER A 60 11.08 15.81 24.15
CA SER A 60 11.50 14.87 25.19
C SER A 60 12.37 13.73 24.63
N ARG A 61 13.60 13.61 25.14
CA ARG A 61 14.52 12.52 24.77
C ARG A 61 13.95 11.14 25.12
N LYS A 62 13.30 11.00 26.29
CA LYS A 62 12.68 9.73 26.73
C LYS A 62 11.64 9.26 25.73
N THR A 63 10.77 10.17 25.30
CA THR A 63 9.73 9.89 24.29
C THR A 63 10.34 9.59 22.93
N LYS A 64 11.36 10.36 22.51
CA LYS A 64 12.10 10.12 21.25
C LYS A 64 12.69 8.71 21.19
N VAL A 65 13.33 8.26 22.26
CA VAL A 65 13.90 6.90 22.37
C VAL A 65 12.81 5.83 22.34
N ALA A 66 11.70 6.04 23.06
CA ALA A 66 10.57 5.10 23.05
C ALA A 66 9.97 4.93 21.64
N LEU A 67 9.71 6.05 20.95
CA LEU A 67 9.19 6.05 19.59
C LEU A 67 10.17 5.44 18.59
N ALA A 68 11.48 5.67 18.73
CA ALA A 68 12.49 5.04 17.88
C ALA A 68 12.53 3.50 18.06
N ARG A 69 12.43 3.01 19.30
CA ARG A 69 12.34 1.57 19.59
C ARG A 69 11.06 0.97 19.01
N PHE A 70 9.92 1.65 19.15
CA PHE A 70 8.65 1.26 18.54
C PHE A 70 8.78 1.19 17.01
N SER A 71 9.31 2.25 16.39
CA SER A 71 9.52 2.33 14.94
C SER A 71 10.38 1.18 14.42
N ARG A 72 11.40 0.74 15.16
CA ARG A 72 12.24 -0.40 14.77
C ARG A 72 11.44 -1.69 14.67
N LYS A 73 10.50 -1.94 15.60
CA LYS A 73 9.60 -3.10 15.56
C LYS A 73 8.63 -3.02 14.38
N VAL A 74 8.01 -1.85 14.19
CA VAL A 74 7.06 -1.59 13.08
C VAL A 74 7.74 -1.76 11.72
N VAL A 75 9.03 -1.40 11.59
CA VAL A 75 9.79 -1.58 10.35
C VAL A 75 9.90 -3.05 9.92
N THR A 76 9.99 -3.98 10.88
CA THR A 76 10.00 -5.42 10.59
C THR A 76 8.62 -5.90 10.15
N ILE A 77 7.57 -5.49 10.86
CA ILE A 77 6.18 -5.84 10.52
C ILE A 77 5.80 -5.27 9.14
N HIS A 78 6.25 -4.06 8.83
CA HIS A 78 6.01 -3.38 7.54
C HIS A 78 6.49 -4.18 6.33
N ARG A 79 7.65 -4.85 6.43
CA ARG A 79 8.14 -5.69 5.32
C ARG A 79 7.24 -6.90 5.09
N TRP A 80 6.84 -7.57 6.17
CA TRP A 80 5.98 -8.75 6.10
C TRP A 80 4.57 -8.41 5.63
N THR A 81 3.98 -7.33 6.14
CA THR A 81 2.69 -6.83 5.65
C THR A 81 2.75 -6.46 4.17
N GLY A 82 3.89 -5.97 3.66
CA GLY A 82 4.11 -5.82 2.22
C GLY A 82 3.93 -7.14 1.46
N ASN A 83 4.57 -8.23 1.90
CA ASN A 83 4.41 -9.56 1.28
C ASN A 83 2.96 -10.05 1.33
N ILE A 84 2.26 -9.84 2.46
CA ILE A 84 0.85 -10.22 2.61
C ILE A 84 -0.04 -9.42 1.66
N ALA A 85 0.21 -8.11 1.51
CA ALA A 85 -0.49 -7.29 0.53
C ALA A 85 -0.28 -7.80 -0.90
N LEU A 86 0.96 -8.15 -1.28
CA LEU A 86 1.23 -8.73 -2.59
C LEU A 86 0.49 -10.04 -2.82
N LEU A 87 0.50 -10.94 -1.84
CA LEU A 87 -0.24 -12.19 -1.93
C LEU A 87 -1.74 -11.94 -2.16
N ALA A 88 -2.34 -11.03 -1.38
CA ALA A 88 -3.75 -10.67 -1.54
C ALA A 88 -4.03 -10.07 -2.93
N ILE A 89 -3.17 -9.17 -3.44
CA ILE A 89 -3.33 -8.55 -4.76
C ILE A 89 -3.12 -9.56 -5.91
N VAL A 90 -2.21 -10.52 -5.76
CA VAL A 90 -2.04 -11.62 -6.73
C VAL A 90 -3.30 -12.47 -6.78
N ILE A 91 -3.85 -12.87 -5.62
CA ILE A 91 -5.11 -13.62 -5.56
C ILE A 91 -6.27 -12.81 -6.18
N HIS A 92 -6.37 -11.52 -5.86
CA HIS A 92 -7.33 -10.62 -6.49
C HIS A 92 -7.22 -10.63 -8.02
N GLY A 93 -6.01 -10.44 -8.55
CA GLY A 93 -5.77 -10.43 -10.00
C GLY A 93 -6.11 -11.76 -10.67
N LEU A 94 -5.72 -12.88 -10.07
CA LEU A 94 -6.05 -14.22 -10.58
C LEU A 94 -7.57 -14.45 -10.63
N LEU A 95 -8.30 -14.05 -9.59
CA LEU A 95 -9.76 -14.18 -9.55
C LEU A 95 -10.45 -13.26 -10.57
N VAL A 96 -9.92 -12.04 -10.79
CA VAL A 96 -10.43 -11.14 -11.84
C VAL A 96 -10.23 -11.77 -13.21
N ILE A 97 -9.03 -12.29 -13.50
CA ILE A 97 -8.72 -12.94 -14.79
C ILE A 97 -9.56 -14.19 -14.99
N SER A 98 -9.75 -15.02 -13.96
CA SER A 98 -10.58 -16.22 -14.07
C SER A 98 -12.06 -15.90 -14.30
N THR A 99 -12.54 -14.78 -13.78
CA THR A 99 -13.96 -14.38 -13.88
C THR A 99 -14.28 -13.65 -15.17
N TYR A 100 -13.40 -12.75 -15.62
CA TYR A 100 -13.67 -11.81 -16.71
C TYR A 100 -12.74 -11.98 -17.93
N GLY A 101 -11.77 -12.89 -17.85
CA GLY A 101 -10.67 -12.98 -18.81
C GLY A 101 -9.63 -11.86 -18.63
N PHE A 102 -8.52 -11.98 -19.35
CA PHE A 102 -7.51 -10.91 -19.43
C PHE A 102 -7.72 -10.09 -20.70
N SER A 103 -7.77 -8.76 -20.57
CA SER A 103 -7.91 -7.86 -21.71
C SER A 103 -7.06 -6.60 -21.53
N LEU A 104 -6.18 -6.35 -22.50
CA LEU A 104 -5.41 -5.10 -22.58
C LEU A 104 -6.26 -3.91 -23.05
N ASN A 105 -7.44 -4.16 -23.60
CA ASN A 105 -8.40 -3.11 -23.98
C ASN A 105 -9.17 -2.58 -22.76
N ASN A 106 -9.15 -3.31 -21.64
CA ASN A 106 -9.75 -2.86 -20.39
C ASN A 106 -8.73 -2.04 -19.60
N ILE A 107 -8.89 -0.70 -19.61
CA ILE A 107 -7.96 0.22 -18.95
C ILE A 107 -7.82 -0.07 -17.44
N LYS A 108 -8.91 -0.48 -16.76
CA LYS A 108 -8.87 -0.84 -15.33
C LYS A 108 -7.96 -2.04 -15.08
N MET A 109 -8.00 -3.06 -15.95
CA MET A 109 -7.10 -4.22 -15.87
C MET A 109 -5.65 -3.81 -16.12
N VAL A 110 -5.39 -2.97 -17.12
CA VAL A 110 -4.03 -2.47 -17.42
C VAL A 110 -3.45 -1.72 -16.21
N VAL A 111 -4.21 -0.79 -15.63
CA VAL A 111 -3.77 -0.05 -14.43
C VAL A 111 -3.57 -1.02 -13.25
N GLY A 112 -4.41 -2.04 -13.11
CA GLY A 112 -4.25 -3.09 -12.09
C GLY A 112 -2.96 -3.89 -12.23
N VAL A 113 -2.57 -4.26 -13.46
CA VAL A 113 -1.29 -4.92 -13.75
C VAL A 113 -0.11 -4.00 -13.41
N LEU A 114 -0.18 -2.73 -13.79
CA LEU A 114 0.86 -1.74 -13.45
C LEU A 114 0.98 -1.57 -11.93
N ALA A 115 -0.14 -1.55 -11.21
CA ALA A 115 -0.14 -1.50 -9.75
C ALA A 115 0.49 -2.75 -9.13
N LEU A 116 0.21 -3.95 -9.66
CA LEU A 116 0.83 -5.20 -9.21
C LEU A 116 2.36 -5.20 -9.43
N ILE A 117 2.82 -4.74 -10.61
CA ILE A 117 4.25 -4.57 -10.90
C ILE A 117 4.87 -3.58 -9.91
N GLY A 118 4.23 -2.42 -9.71
CA GLY A 118 4.67 -1.40 -8.76
C GLY A 118 4.76 -1.92 -7.33
N LEU A 119 3.78 -2.70 -6.87
CA LEU A 119 3.78 -3.34 -5.55
C LEU A 119 4.91 -4.37 -5.42
N THR A 120 5.13 -5.17 -6.46
CA THR A 120 6.25 -6.12 -6.50
C THR A 120 7.58 -5.40 -6.36
N LEU A 121 7.81 -4.35 -7.15
CA LEU A 121 9.01 -3.49 -7.03
C LEU A 121 9.14 -2.84 -5.65
N GLN A 122 8.02 -2.43 -5.05
CA GLN A 122 8.00 -1.82 -3.71
C GLN A 122 8.54 -2.79 -2.66
N ILE A 123 8.12 -4.05 -2.75
CA ILE A 123 8.51 -5.10 -1.81
C ILE A 123 9.96 -5.50 -2.05
N LEU A 124 10.35 -5.76 -3.30
CA LEU A 124 11.73 -6.12 -3.65
C LEU A 124 12.72 -5.05 -3.19
N THR A 125 12.45 -3.78 -3.47
CA THR A 125 13.29 -2.67 -2.99
C THR A 125 13.27 -2.55 -1.46
N GLY A 126 12.15 -2.86 -0.81
CA GLY A 126 12.02 -2.88 0.65
C GLY A 126 12.90 -3.94 1.32
N TRP A 127 12.97 -5.14 0.74
CA TRP A 127 13.84 -6.23 1.18
C TRP A 127 15.31 -5.96 0.84
N LEU A 128 15.61 -5.48 -0.37
CA LEU A 128 16.96 -5.16 -0.79
C LEU A 128 17.62 -4.12 0.13
N ARG A 129 16.85 -3.18 0.69
CA ARG A 129 17.35 -2.18 1.66
C ARG A 129 17.86 -2.77 2.97
N LEU A 130 17.54 -4.02 3.31
CA LEU A 130 18.15 -4.71 4.44
C LEU A 130 19.62 -5.05 4.17
N TYR A 131 19.92 -5.45 2.95
CA TYR A 131 21.25 -5.87 2.53
C TYR A 131 22.08 -4.69 2.00
N LYS A 132 21.44 -3.75 1.30
CA LYS A 132 22.09 -2.63 0.63
C LYS A 132 21.38 -1.30 0.94
N PRO A 133 21.56 -0.72 2.14
CA PRO A 133 20.85 0.50 2.57
C PRO A 133 21.44 1.79 1.95
N THR A 134 21.44 1.93 0.62
CA THR A 134 21.88 3.17 -0.05
C THR A 134 20.79 4.24 -0.10
N ILE A 135 21.22 5.49 -0.24
CA ILE A 135 20.31 6.62 -0.39
C ILE A 135 19.48 6.54 -1.69
N ASN A 136 20.10 6.08 -2.79
CA ASN A 136 19.42 5.89 -4.08
C ASN A 136 18.29 4.87 -3.95
N LEU A 137 18.56 3.73 -3.31
CA LEU A 137 17.54 2.69 -3.11
C LEU A 137 16.41 3.17 -2.18
N ARG A 138 16.73 4.00 -1.18
CA ARG A 138 15.71 4.66 -0.35
C ARG A 138 14.79 5.55 -1.19
N TYR A 139 15.34 6.34 -2.11
CA TYR A 139 14.52 7.21 -2.97
C TYR A 139 13.70 6.42 -3.98
N ILE A 140 14.27 5.38 -4.60
CA ILE A 140 13.52 4.48 -5.49
C ILE A 140 12.33 3.87 -4.74
N HIS A 141 12.57 3.30 -3.56
CA HIS A 141 11.51 2.72 -2.73
C HIS A 141 10.46 3.76 -2.31
N LEU A 142 10.86 5.00 -2.04
CA LEU A 142 9.93 6.06 -1.67
C LEU A 142 9.06 6.50 -2.87
N TYR A 143 9.68 6.81 -4.00
CA TYR A 143 8.99 7.29 -5.20
C TYR A 143 8.12 6.20 -5.82
N ASN A 144 8.57 4.95 -5.84
CA ASN A 144 7.75 3.82 -6.27
C ASN A 144 6.53 3.65 -5.36
N GLY A 145 6.66 3.85 -4.05
CA GLY A 145 5.52 3.84 -3.12
C GLY A 145 4.53 4.97 -3.37
N MET A 146 5.00 6.16 -3.78
CA MET A 146 4.14 7.29 -4.18
C MET A 146 3.44 7.03 -5.51
N MET A 147 4.16 6.53 -6.51
CA MET A 147 3.58 6.13 -7.81
C MET A 147 2.50 5.06 -7.60
N LEU A 148 2.78 4.06 -6.77
CA LEU A 148 1.84 2.98 -6.46
C LEU A 148 0.56 3.50 -5.80
N PHE A 149 0.65 4.52 -4.93
CA PHE A 149 -0.54 5.17 -4.38
C PHE A 149 -1.45 5.72 -5.49
N PHE A 150 -0.88 6.42 -6.47
CA PHE A 150 -1.67 6.97 -7.58
C PHE A 150 -2.23 5.88 -8.50
N LEU A 151 -1.46 4.83 -8.77
CA LEU A 151 -1.95 3.68 -9.56
C LEU A 151 -3.14 2.99 -8.87
N ILE A 152 -3.07 2.79 -7.55
CA ILE A 152 -4.18 2.22 -6.77
C ILE A 152 -5.40 3.15 -6.83
N LEU A 153 -5.20 4.45 -6.63
CA LEU A 153 -6.30 5.43 -6.70
C LEU A 153 -6.98 5.39 -8.08
N VAL A 154 -6.22 5.44 -9.17
CA VAL A 154 -6.77 5.37 -10.53
C VAL A 154 -7.47 4.03 -10.77
N HIS A 155 -6.90 2.91 -10.32
CA HIS A 155 -7.51 1.59 -10.47
C HIS A 155 -8.86 1.46 -9.75
N ILE A 156 -9.04 2.14 -8.61
CA ILE A 156 -10.31 2.14 -7.86
C ILE A 156 -11.36 3.06 -8.51
N LEU A 157 -10.93 4.17 -9.11
CA LEU A 157 -11.84 5.15 -9.72
C LEU A 157 -12.35 4.75 -11.11
N MET A 158 -11.59 3.94 -11.85
CA MET A 158 -12.02 3.28 -13.09
C MET A 158 -12.90 2.08 -12.79
#